data_AF-A0A178DSU4-F1
#
_entry.id   AF-A0A178DSU4-F1
#
_cell.length_a   1.000
_cell.length_b   1.000
_cell.length_c   1.000
_cell.angle_alpha   90.00
_cell.angle_beta   90.00
_cell.angle_gamma   90.00
#
_symmetry.space_group_name_H-M   'P 1'
#
loop_
_entity.id
_entity.type
_entity.pdbx_description
1 polymer ?
#
loop_
_entity_poly.entity_id
_entity_poly.type
_entity_poly.pdbx_seq_one_letter_code
_entity_poly.pdbx_strand_id
1 'polypeptide(L)'
;MSFEDFIQSQQFTFFIGQEGKPIVVHSAAIAATSQQLDALVNGGMGEATTRCARIEDVKVDDFIRFCEYAYRGDYTTPPWEDVLQEPNPKSINCEKNEGGDPWAILPSKKTKKIKKGRMEAVPGVPPPPPPAEPPYPEPPYEAAPISRTLLRTQFNSRTYLDDGGPKAQMLQQFEPKPNTAVDQNFAPVLLAHARLYCFAHLRLIEPLRALTLDKLHKTLMNFNLFTARVGDIIELARFAYSNADLPDRKDDGTIDDLRKLVVEYVLCEIDTIGKCDAFVKYMEDGGEFVGDFWRMARDYIV
;
A
#
# COMPACT_ATOMS: atom_id res chain seq x y z
N MET A 1 28.25 -9.31 8.75
CA MET A 1 27.75 -8.33 9.74
C MET A 1 26.54 -8.94 10.41
N SER A 2 26.51 -9.00 11.73
CA SER A 2 25.41 -9.52 12.54
C SER A 2 24.39 -8.41 12.84
N PHE A 3 23.21 -8.78 13.35
CA PHE A 3 22.25 -7.77 13.86
C PHE A 3 22.75 -7.07 15.13
N GLU A 4 23.63 -7.72 15.90
CA GLU A 4 24.28 -7.10 17.07
C GLU A 4 25.22 -5.97 16.63
N ASP A 5 26.00 -6.18 15.56
CA ASP A 5 26.87 -5.16 14.95
C ASP A 5 26.06 -3.92 14.53
N PHE A 6 24.83 -4.11 14.01
CA PHE A 6 23.94 -3.02 13.60
C PHE A 6 23.55 -2.16 14.80
N ILE A 7 22.94 -2.76 15.83
CA ILE A 7 22.36 -2.03 16.97
C ILE A 7 23.41 -1.49 17.96
N GLN A 8 24.63 -2.01 17.94
CA GLN A 8 25.76 -1.49 18.73
C GLN A 8 26.63 -0.48 17.96
N SER A 9 26.40 -0.28 16.65
CA SER A 9 27.16 0.69 15.86
C SER A 9 26.84 2.14 16.23
N GLN A 10 27.78 3.04 15.92
CA GLN A 10 27.66 4.46 16.22
C GLN A 10 26.46 5.09 15.52
N GLN A 11 25.78 6.02 16.20
CA GLN A 11 24.70 6.77 15.59
C GLN A 11 25.24 7.87 14.66
N PHE A 12 24.50 8.13 13.60
CA PHE A 12 24.79 9.13 12.57
C PHE A 12 23.53 9.94 12.28
N THR A 13 23.67 11.27 12.16
CA THR A 13 22.53 12.19 11.95
C THR A 13 22.51 12.72 10.52
N PHE A 14 21.46 12.40 9.77
CA PHE A 14 21.21 13.00 8.47
C PHE A 14 20.25 14.18 8.61
N PHE A 15 20.62 15.33 8.05
CA PHE A 15 19.75 16.49 7.92
C PHE A 15 19.14 16.49 6.52
N ILE A 16 17.85 16.16 6.41
CA ILE A 16 17.16 15.86 5.15
C ILE A 16 16.25 17.00 4.69
N GLY A 17 16.27 17.25 3.38
CA GLY A 17 15.49 18.29 2.70
C GLY A 17 16.01 19.71 2.98
N GLN A 18 15.37 20.70 2.35
CA GLN A 18 15.73 22.12 2.48
C GLN A 18 15.59 22.64 3.93
N GLU A 19 14.66 22.08 4.71
CA GLU A 19 14.49 22.40 6.14
C GLU A 19 15.56 21.76 7.03
N GLY A 20 16.36 20.82 6.51
CA GLY A 20 17.39 20.11 7.26
C GLY A 20 16.83 19.27 8.42
N LYS A 21 15.73 18.56 8.22
CA LYS A 21 15.07 17.76 9.28
C LYS A 21 16.01 16.64 9.76
N PRO A 22 16.34 16.56 11.07
CA PRO A 22 17.27 15.56 11.58
C PRO A 22 16.63 14.16 11.64
N ILE A 23 17.34 13.17 11.12
CA ILE A 23 17.00 11.75 11.17
C ILE A 23 18.24 10.99 11.67
N VAL A 24 18.11 10.31 12.81
CA VAL A 24 19.21 9.59 13.47
C VAL A 24 19.11 8.08 13.20
N VAL A 25 20.21 7.48 12.75
CA VAL A 25 20.30 6.06 12.38
C VAL A 25 21.62 5.44 12.81
N HIS A 26 21.68 4.12 12.91
CA HIS A 26 22.90 3.36 13.19
C HIS A 26 23.78 3.30 11.92
N SER A 27 25.05 3.67 12.02
CA SER A 27 25.94 3.84 10.86
C SER A 27 26.13 2.53 10.08
N ALA A 28 26.19 1.39 10.76
CA ALA A 28 26.33 0.09 10.11
C ALA A 28 25.14 -0.28 9.20
N ALA A 29 23.92 0.14 9.54
CA ALA A 29 22.74 -0.11 8.71
C ALA A 29 22.83 0.62 7.37
N ILE A 30 23.31 1.88 7.40
CA ILE A 30 23.49 2.70 6.20
C ILE A 30 24.68 2.23 5.38
N ALA A 31 25.81 1.94 6.04
CA ALA A 31 27.01 1.38 5.43
C ALA A 31 26.77 0.06 4.68
N ALA A 32 25.89 -0.80 5.21
CA ALA A 32 25.54 -2.07 4.59
C ALA A 32 24.79 -1.93 3.25
N THR A 33 24.31 -0.74 2.88
CA THR A 33 23.53 -0.54 1.65
C THR A 33 24.37 -0.23 0.40
N SER A 34 25.45 0.55 0.52
CA SER A 34 26.44 0.72 -0.56
C SER A 34 27.79 1.21 -0.05
N GLN A 35 28.86 0.93 -0.81
CA GLN A 35 30.22 1.37 -0.49
C GLN A 35 30.35 2.91 -0.42
N GLN A 36 29.57 3.64 -1.22
CA GLN A 36 29.52 5.11 -1.21
C GLN A 36 28.93 5.64 0.10
N LEU A 37 27.94 4.95 0.66
CA LEU A 37 27.32 5.31 1.93
C LEU A 37 28.15 4.85 3.15
N ASP A 38 28.86 3.72 3.07
CA ASP A 38 29.89 3.36 4.06
C ASP A 38 31.01 4.41 4.12
N ALA A 39 31.54 4.83 2.97
CA ALA A 39 32.54 5.89 2.89
C ALA A 39 32.04 7.22 3.48
N LEU A 40 30.75 7.55 3.34
CA LEU A 40 30.13 8.74 3.92
C LEU A 40 30.01 8.66 5.46
N VAL A 41 29.61 7.51 6.02
CA VAL A 41 29.32 7.40 7.47
C VAL A 41 30.49 6.89 8.32
N ASN A 42 31.44 6.16 7.73
CA ASN A 42 32.58 5.53 8.41
C ASN A 42 33.95 5.88 7.80
N GLY A 43 34.00 6.58 6.67
CA GLY A 43 35.26 6.95 6.00
C GLY A 43 36.05 8.08 6.67
N GLY A 44 37.02 8.64 5.94
CA GLY A 44 37.92 9.70 6.43
C GLY A 44 37.44 11.14 6.19
N MET A 45 36.17 11.35 5.84
CA MET A 45 35.61 12.66 5.51
C MET A 45 35.10 13.41 6.76
N GLY A 46 34.75 14.69 6.59
CA GLY A 46 34.30 15.54 7.69
C GLY A 46 33.03 14.99 8.35
N GLU A 47 32.10 14.51 7.51
CA GLU A 47 30.80 13.95 7.86
C GLU A 47 30.92 12.70 8.75
N ALA A 48 31.84 11.80 8.41
CA ALA A 48 32.15 10.62 9.21
C ALA A 48 32.82 10.98 10.55
N THR A 49 33.51 12.12 10.62
CA THR A 49 34.15 12.63 11.84
C THR A 49 33.14 13.33 12.76
N THR A 50 32.25 14.17 12.20
CA THR A 50 31.18 14.87 12.94
C THR A 50 29.96 13.98 13.22
N ARG A 51 29.90 12.80 12.59
CA ARG A 51 28.76 11.87 12.58
C ARG A 51 27.46 12.50 12.09
N CYS A 52 27.58 13.40 11.10
CA CYS A 52 26.42 13.98 10.43
C CYS A 52 26.68 14.37 8.97
N ALA A 53 25.63 14.32 8.15
CA ALA A 53 25.65 14.77 6.75
C ALA A 53 24.34 15.49 6.42
N ARG A 54 24.35 16.30 5.35
CA ARG A 54 23.17 17.05 4.88
C ARG A 54 22.83 16.63 3.45
N ILE A 55 21.54 16.42 3.17
CA ILE A 55 21.01 15.93 1.90
C ILE A 55 19.77 16.76 1.58
N GLU A 56 19.93 17.83 0.81
CA GLU A 56 18.87 18.82 0.51
C GLU A 56 17.95 18.36 -0.63
N ASP A 57 18.47 17.48 -1.48
CA ASP A 57 17.91 16.89 -2.70
C ASP A 57 16.77 15.88 -2.46
N VAL A 58 16.70 15.28 -1.27
CA VAL A 58 15.80 14.16 -0.96
C VAL A 58 14.65 14.59 -0.05
N LYS A 59 13.41 14.19 -0.36
CA LYS A 59 12.28 14.39 0.55
C LYS A 59 12.42 13.49 1.78
N VAL A 60 12.04 14.05 2.93
CA VAL A 60 12.01 13.36 4.24
C VAL A 60 11.42 11.95 4.16
N ASP A 61 10.25 11.78 3.55
CA ASP A 61 9.55 10.49 3.55
C ASP A 61 10.18 9.45 2.61
N ASP A 62 10.85 9.91 1.55
CA ASP A 62 11.61 9.02 0.65
C ASP A 62 12.89 8.53 1.37
N PHE A 63 13.56 9.42 2.13
CA PHE A 63 14.70 9.03 2.97
C PHE A 63 14.28 8.09 4.11
N ILE A 64 13.09 8.27 4.70
CA ILE A 64 12.54 7.34 5.69
C ILE A 64 12.29 5.95 5.08
N ARG A 65 11.82 5.85 3.83
CA ARG A 65 11.71 4.57 3.11
C ARG A 65 13.07 3.94 2.83
N PHE A 66 14.08 4.72 2.46
CA PHE A 66 15.47 4.24 2.38
C PHE A 66 15.97 3.70 3.74
N CYS A 67 15.73 4.41 4.85
CA CYS A 67 16.09 3.94 6.18
C CYS A 67 15.36 2.65 6.56
N GLU A 68 14.07 2.54 6.25
CA GLU A 68 13.31 1.31 6.50
C GLU A 68 13.90 0.12 5.73
N TYR A 69 14.18 0.31 4.44
CA TYR A 69 14.90 -0.67 3.62
C TYR A 69 16.25 -1.07 4.23
N ALA A 70 17.05 -0.10 4.72
CA ALA A 70 18.35 -0.37 5.33
C ALA A 70 18.28 -1.25 6.60
N TYR A 71 17.16 -1.25 7.34
CA TYR A 71 16.94 -2.13 8.50
C TYR A 71 16.17 -3.42 8.18
N ARG A 72 15.32 -3.42 7.14
CA ARG A 72 14.32 -4.49 6.91
C ARG A 72 14.48 -5.24 5.59
N GLY A 73 15.35 -4.77 4.69
CA GLY A 73 15.52 -5.27 3.32
C GLY A 73 14.44 -4.82 2.34
N ASP A 74 13.41 -4.12 2.82
CA ASP A 74 12.28 -3.61 2.03
C ASP A 74 11.58 -2.46 2.80
N TYR A 75 10.70 -1.70 2.12
CA TYR A 75 10.08 -0.47 2.62
C TYR A 75 8.56 -0.40 2.38
N THR A 76 7.89 0.36 3.24
CA THR A 76 6.44 0.62 3.25
C THR A 76 6.02 1.43 2.02
N THR A 77 4.96 0.98 1.35
CA THR A 77 4.46 1.67 0.14
C THR A 77 3.95 3.08 0.47
N PRO A 78 4.22 4.07 -0.40
CA PRO A 78 3.70 5.42 -0.24
C PRO A 78 2.15 5.42 -0.30
N PRO A 79 1.47 6.21 0.55
CA PRO A 79 0.03 6.37 0.46
C PRO A 79 -0.34 7.20 -0.77
N TRP A 80 -1.55 6.98 -1.28
CA TRP A 80 -2.20 7.90 -2.20
C TRP A 80 -2.80 9.10 -1.44
N GLU A 81 -3.18 10.13 -2.16
CA GLU A 81 -3.91 11.29 -1.63
C GLU A 81 -5.35 11.23 -2.15
N ASP A 82 -6.35 11.40 -1.29
CA ASP A 82 -7.74 11.51 -1.76
C ASP A 82 -8.00 12.95 -2.25
N VAL A 83 -8.43 13.11 -3.51
CA VAL A 83 -8.73 14.42 -4.11
C VAL A 83 -10.00 14.97 -3.50
N LEU A 84 -9.84 15.76 -2.44
CA LEU A 84 -10.91 16.55 -1.83
C LEU A 84 -11.51 17.47 -2.90
N GLN A 85 -12.74 17.18 -3.31
CA GLN A 85 -13.52 18.07 -4.17
C GLN A 85 -13.84 19.34 -3.38
N GLU A 86 -13.14 20.44 -3.66
CA GLU A 86 -13.62 21.75 -3.22
C GLU A 86 -15.03 21.98 -3.78
N PRO A 87 -16.01 22.41 -2.96
CA PRO A 87 -17.40 22.53 -3.38
C PRO A 87 -17.57 23.72 -4.34
N ASN A 88 -17.36 23.47 -5.64
CA ASN A 88 -17.49 24.45 -6.72
C ASN A 88 -18.88 25.14 -6.66
N PRO A 89 -18.96 26.43 -6.33
CA PRO A 89 -20.22 27.07 -5.92
C PRO A 89 -21.10 27.51 -7.11
N LYS A 90 -21.26 26.68 -8.15
CA LYS A 90 -21.96 27.03 -9.40
C LYS A 90 -22.76 25.89 -10.06
N SER A 91 -23.77 25.35 -9.37
CA SER A 91 -24.87 24.59 -9.99
C SER A 91 -26.13 24.50 -9.11
N ILE A 92 -26.66 25.66 -8.69
CA ILE A 92 -27.98 25.73 -8.03
C ILE A 92 -29.11 25.68 -9.08
N ASN A 93 -30.20 25.00 -8.71
CA ASN A 93 -31.51 24.87 -9.37
C ASN A 93 -31.60 24.07 -10.68
N CYS A 94 -32.23 22.90 -10.56
CA CYS A 94 -33.53 22.68 -11.18
C CYS A 94 -34.53 22.25 -10.09
N GLU A 95 -35.45 23.13 -9.72
CA GLU A 95 -36.44 22.88 -8.66
C GLU A 95 -37.62 22.06 -9.18
N LYS A 96 -38.17 21.19 -8.32
CA LYS A 96 -39.63 20.97 -8.22
C LYS A 96 -40.04 20.81 -6.76
N ASN A 97 -40.83 21.77 -6.27
CA ASN A 97 -41.80 21.55 -5.19
C ASN A 97 -42.84 20.51 -5.70
N GLU A 98 -43.63 19.81 -4.88
CA GLU A 98 -44.19 20.10 -3.55
C GLU A 98 -44.05 18.84 -2.65
N GLY A 99 -44.20 18.86 -1.31
CA GLY A 99 -44.65 19.92 -0.41
C GLY A 99 -45.75 19.39 0.54
N GLY A 100 -45.38 18.68 1.62
CA GLY A 100 -46.35 18.16 2.60
C GLY A 100 -45.82 17.10 3.58
N ASP A 101 -45.43 17.56 4.77
CA ASP A 101 -45.28 16.77 6.01
C ASP A 101 -46.42 17.23 6.97
N PRO A 102 -46.78 16.58 8.12
CA PRO A 102 -46.15 15.43 8.75
C PRO A 102 -47.08 14.30 9.26
N TRP A 103 -46.46 13.21 9.73
CA TRP A 103 -46.90 12.23 10.77
C TRP A 103 -48.42 11.94 10.93
N ALA A 104 -48.87 10.72 10.60
CA ALA A 104 -49.96 10.01 11.32
C ALA A 104 -50.20 8.53 10.88
N ILE A 105 -50.38 7.65 11.89
CA ILE A 105 -51.33 6.50 11.91
C ILE A 105 -51.16 5.36 10.85
N LEU A 106 -50.47 4.29 11.27
CA LEU A 106 -50.96 2.91 11.13
C LEU A 106 -52.15 2.70 12.10
N PRO A 107 -53.18 1.83 11.87
CA PRO A 107 -52.91 0.39 11.67
C PRO A 107 -53.98 -0.52 10.97
N SER A 108 -53.50 -1.68 10.47
CA SER A 108 -54.11 -3.04 10.57
C SER A 108 -55.59 -3.32 10.18
N LYS A 109 -55.79 -4.39 9.38
CA LYS A 109 -56.44 -5.68 9.78
C LYS A 109 -56.31 -6.72 8.63
N LYS A 110 -55.77 -7.93 8.83
CA LYS A 110 -56.18 -9.07 9.70
C LYS A 110 -57.36 -9.90 9.17
N THR A 111 -57.05 -11.10 8.68
CA THR A 111 -57.93 -12.29 8.74
C THR A 111 -57.10 -13.56 8.90
N LYS A 112 -57.48 -14.62 9.63
CA LYS A 112 -58.47 -14.97 10.69
C LYS A 112 -58.11 -16.46 11.08
N LYS A 113 -58.49 -17.14 12.17
CA LYS A 113 -59.61 -17.03 13.14
C LYS A 113 -59.36 -17.99 14.34
N ILE A 114 -59.73 -17.60 15.58
CA ILE A 114 -60.47 -18.38 16.65
C ILE A 114 -59.85 -19.68 17.24
N LYS A 115 -60.00 -20.12 18.52
CA LYS A 115 -60.28 -19.65 19.94
C LYS A 115 -59.76 -20.84 20.83
N LYS A 116 -60.10 -21.20 22.10
CA LYS A 116 -60.97 -20.82 23.26
C LYS A 116 -60.31 -21.52 24.49
N GLY A 117 -60.30 -21.10 25.76
CA GLY A 117 -60.74 -19.90 26.51
C GLY A 117 -60.15 -20.01 27.94
N ARG A 118 -60.01 -18.93 28.72
CA ARG A 118 -60.89 -18.53 29.88
C ARG A 118 -61.14 -19.66 30.92
N MET A 119 -60.98 -19.48 32.25
CA MET A 119 -60.98 -18.28 33.12
C MET A 119 -59.91 -18.36 34.25
N GLU A 120 -59.77 -17.28 35.04
CA GLU A 120 -58.84 -17.13 36.17
C GLU A 120 -59.34 -17.77 37.49
N ALA A 121 -58.40 -18.06 38.41
CA ALA A 121 -58.63 -18.14 39.87
C ALA A 121 -57.30 -17.92 40.63
N VAL A 122 -57.36 -17.40 41.86
CA VAL A 122 -56.20 -17.04 42.72
C VAL A 122 -56.62 -17.21 44.20
N PRO A 123 -55.74 -17.56 45.15
CA PRO A 123 -54.58 -18.47 45.10
C PRO A 123 -54.82 -19.74 45.96
N GLY A 124 -53.91 -20.73 45.92
CA GLY A 124 -53.95 -21.90 46.81
C GLY A 124 -52.57 -22.49 47.07
N VAL A 125 -52.32 -22.96 48.29
CA VAL A 125 -51.04 -23.56 48.70
C VAL A 125 -50.91 -24.99 48.13
N PRO A 126 -49.79 -25.36 47.49
CA PRO A 126 -49.60 -26.71 46.98
C PRO A 126 -49.28 -27.72 48.11
N PRO A 127 -49.89 -28.91 48.12
CA PRO A 127 -49.48 -30.02 48.99
C PRO A 127 -48.15 -30.65 48.52
N PRO A 128 -47.43 -31.37 49.40
CA PRO A 128 -46.10 -31.92 49.10
C PRO A 128 -46.13 -33.08 48.08
N PRO A 129 -45.01 -33.31 47.34
CA PRO A 129 -44.90 -34.36 46.34
C PRO A 129 -44.75 -35.78 46.95
N PRO A 130 -45.13 -36.84 46.21
CA PRO A 130 -44.96 -38.23 46.64
C PRO A 130 -43.48 -38.71 46.58
N PRO A 131 -43.14 -39.86 47.21
CA PRO A 131 -41.76 -40.34 47.31
C PRO A 131 -41.13 -40.78 45.98
N ALA A 132 -39.80 -40.73 45.90
CA ALA A 132 -39.03 -41.18 44.74
C ALA A 132 -38.66 -42.67 44.80
N GLU A 133 -38.61 -43.32 43.64
CA GLU A 133 -38.11 -44.69 43.45
C GLU A 133 -36.56 -44.71 43.28
N PRO A 134 -35.88 -45.81 43.64
CA PRO A 134 -34.42 -45.87 43.67
C PRO A 134 -33.77 -46.09 42.27
N PRO A 135 -32.50 -45.66 42.05
CA PRO A 135 -31.86 -45.75 40.74
C PRO A 135 -31.30 -47.15 40.41
N TYR A 136 -31.35 -47.53 39.14
CA TYR A 136 -30.56 -48.64 38.58
C TYR A 136 -29.19 -48.14 38.07
N PRO A 137 -28.09 -48.92 38.21
CA PRO A 137 -26.77 -48.52 37.74
C PRO A 137 -26.55 -48.83 36.25
N GLU A 138 -25.91 -47.91 35.53
CA GLU A 138 -25.46 -48.11 34.14
C GLU A 138 -24.08 -48.82 34.07
N PRO A 139 -23.79 -49.59 32.99
CA PRO A 139 -22.50 -50.23 32.80
C PRO A 139 -21.40 -49.23 32.36
N PRO A 140 -20.11 -49.49 32.63
CA PRO A 140 -19.03 -48.58 32.26
C PRO A 140 -18.83 -48.46 30.74
N TYR A 141 -18.57 -47.24 30.26
CA TYR A 141 -18.10 -47.03 28.89
C TYR A 141 -16.59 -47.23 28.80
N GLU A 142 -16.11 -47.97 27.79
CA GLU A 142 -14.68 -48.05 27.47
C GLU A 142 -14.33 -47.01 26.39
N ALA A 143 -13.33 -46.17 26.67
CA ALA A 143 -12.89 -45.14 25.75
C ALA A 143 -11.99 -45.70 24.64
N ALA A 144 -12.35 -45.48 23.38
CA ALA A 144 -11.60 -45.98 22.23
C ALA A 144 -10.18 -45.38 22.13
N PRO A 145 -9.16 -46.18 21.75
CA PRO A 145 -7.76 -45.73 21.75
C PRO A 145 -7.48 -44.70 20.66
N ILE A 146 -6.97 -43.53 21.04
CA ILE A 146 -6.59 -42.44 20.14
C ILE A 146 -5.44 -42.90 19.23
N SER A 147 -5.72 -43.05 17.94
CA SER A 147 -4.71 -43.49 16.96
C SER A 147 -3.54 -42.50 16.85
N ARG A 148 -2.31 -43.04 16.83
CA ARG A 148 -1.07 -42.28 16.59
C ARG A 148 -1.11 -41.49 15.28
N THR A 149 -1.87 -41.96 14.28
CA THR A 149 -2.09 -41.26 13.00
C THR A 149 -2.91 -39.99 13.19
N LEU A 150 -3.98 -40.03 14.00
CA LEU A 150 -4.80 -38.85 14.30
C LEU A 150 -3.98 -37.79 15.05
N LEU A 151 -3.18 -38.21 16.04
CA LEU A 151 -2.25 -37.32 16.75
C LEU A 151 -1.19 -36.72 15.81
N ARG A 152 -0.69 -37.46 14.81
CA ARG A 152 0.22 -36.92 13.80
C ARG A 152 -0.48 -35.89 12.91
N THR A 153 -1.70 -36.13 12.45
CA THR A 153 -2.48 -35.13 11.70
C THR A 153 -2.71 -33.87 12.53
N GLN A 154 -3.15 -34.01 13.79
CA GLN A 154 -3.37 -32.89 14.70
C GLN A 154 -2.09 -32.13 15.04
N PHE A 155 -0.93 -32.79 15.09
CA PHE A 155 0.37 -32.14 15.26
C PHE A 155 0.77 -31.35 14.02
N ASN A 156 0.61 -31.94 12.83
CA ASN A 156 0.92 -31.29 11.56
C ASN A 156 -0.01 -30.09 11.25
N SER A 157 -1.24 -30.09 11.78
CA SER A 157 -2.22 -29.00 11.59
C SER A 157 -2.12 -27.88 12.64
N ARG A 158 -1.03 -27.78 13.41
CA ARG A 158 -0.85 -26.70 14.40
C ARG A 158 -0.16 -25.49 13.79
N THR A 159 -0.95 -24.47 13.46
CA THR A 159 -0.44 -23.13 13.21
C THR A 159 -0.38 -22.37 14.54
N TYR A 160 0.80 -21.86 14.92
CA TYR A 160 1.02 -21.08 16.15
C TYR A 160 1.21 -19.58 15.90
N LEU A 161 1.38 -19.20 14.63
CA LEU A 161 1.45 -17.81 14.18
C LEU A 161 0.08 -17.44 13.59
N ASP A 162 -0.38 -16.23 13.87
CA ASP A 162 -1.57 -15.64 13.27
C ASP A 162 -1.16 -14.56 12.27
N ASP A 163 -1.76 -14.59 11.08
CA ASP A 163 -1.54 -13.62 10.00
C ASP A 163 -2.18 -12.25 10.32
N GLY A 164 -2.97 -12.15 11.38
CA GLY A 164 -3.39 -10.88 11.98
C GLY A 164 -2.34 -10.17 12.84
N GLY A 165 -1.20 -10.82 13.15
CA GLY A 165 -0.19 -10.27 14.06
C GLY A 165 0.56 -9.03 13.52
N PRO A 166 1.18 -8.19 14.39
CA PRO A 166 1.81 -6.94 13.96
C PRO A 166 2.88 -7.10 12.86
N LYS A 167 3.65 -8.20 12.88
CA LYS A 167 4.63 -8.48 11.82
C LYS A 167 3.97 -8.73 10.45
N ALA A 168 2.81 -9.37 10.42
CA ALA A 168 2.08 -9.65 9.18
C ALA A 168 1.42 -8.39 8.63
N GLN A 169 0.81 -7.56 9.49
CA GLN A 169 0.32 -6.22 9.12
C GLN A 169 1.45 -5.36 8.51
N MET A 170 2.63 -5.39 9.15
CA MET A 170 3.85 -4.68 8.74
C MET A 170 4.50 -5.25 7.45
N LEU A 171 4.14 -6.46 7.03
CA LEU A 171 4.47 -7.01 5.71
C LEU A 171 3.38 -6.66 4.67
N GLN A 172 2.10 -6.64 5.06
CA GLN A 172 1.02 -6.15 4.19
C GLN A 172 1.16 -4.65 3.83
N GLN A 173 1.88 -3.88 4.65
CA GLN A 173 2.29 -2.49 4.35
C GLN A 173 3.39 -2.39 3.27
N PHE A 174 4.05 -3.49 2.91
CA PHE A 174 5.06 -3.53 1.86
C PHE A 174 4.45 -3.81 0.47
N GLU A 175 3.30 -4.45 0.38
CA GLU A 175 2.69 -4.77 -0.92
C GLU A 175 2.02 -3.53 -1.54
N PRO A 176 2.26 -3.24 -2.85
CA PRO A 176 1.51 -2.24 -3.60
C PRO A 176 0.00 -2.49 -3.55
N LYS A 177 -0.76 -1.40 -3.41
CA LYS A 177 -2.22 -1.46 -3.29
C LYS A 177 -2.85 -0.85 -4.54
N PRO A 178 -3.86 -1.50 -5.14
CA PRO A 178 -4.61 -0.92 -6.25
C PRO A 178 -5.40 0.31 -5.78
N ASN A 179 -5.65 1.24 -6.69
CA ASN A 179 -6.72 2.23 -6.51
C ASN A 179 -8.08 1.59 -6.78
N THR A 180 -9.09 2.01 -6.02
CA THR A 180 -10.47 1.54 -6.10
C THR A 180 -11.45 2.61 -6.53
N ALA A 181 -11.06 3.89 -6.53
CA ALA A 181 -11.92 5.02 -6.84
C ALA A 181 -11.24 6.11 -7.70
N VAL A 182 -12.06 6.92 -8.37
CA VAL A 182 -11.66 7.91 -9.40
C VAL A 182 -10.94 9.14 -8.84
N ASP A 183 -11.09 9.37 -7.54
CA ASP A 183 -10.61 10.48 -6.73
C ASP A 183 -9.30 10.15 -5.98
N GLN A 184 -8.79 8.92 -6.07
CA GLN A 184 -7.52 8.54 -5.44
C GLN A 184 -6.34 8.96 -6.32
N ASN A 185 -5.63 10.02 -5.91
CA ASN A 185 -4.42 10.53 -6.55
C ASN A 185 -3.22 9.63 -6.28
N PHE A 186 -2.76 8.92 -7.31
CA PHE A 186 -1.62 8.01 -7.26
C PHE A 186 -0.32 8.65 -7.77
N ALA A 187 -0.35 9.89 -8.28
CA ALA A 187 0.87 10.66 -8.56
C ALA A 187 1.89 10.64 -7.38
N PRO A 188 1.53 10.90 -6.11
CA PRO A 188 2.46 10.78 -4.98
C PRO A 188 3.03 9.38 -4.79
N VAL A 189 2.24 8.33 -5.07
CA VAL A 189 2.64 6.91 -4.98
C VAL A 189 3.71 6.59 -6.02
N LEU A 190 3.39 6.84 -7.29
CA LEU A 190 4.25 6.59 -8.45
C LEU A 190 5.55 7.39 -8.36
N LEU A 191 5.44 8.69 -8.06
CA LEU A 191 6.60 9.58 -7.95
C LEU A 191 7.48 9.26 -6.73
N ALA A 192 6.96 8.72 -5.63
CA ALA A 192 7.78 8.30 -4.50
C ALA A 192 8.62 7.06 -4.83
N HIS A 193 8.07 6.10 -5.57
CA HIS A 193 8.87 4.99 -6.12
C HIS A 193 9.95 5.49 -7.09
N ALA A 194 9.59 6.39 -8.01
CA ALA A 194 10.53 6.94 -9.00
C ALA A 194 11.64 7.81 -8.38
N ARG A 195 11.33 8.61 -7.34
CA ARG A 195 12.36 9.37 -6.59
C ARG A 195 13.28 8.46 -5.78
N LEU A 196 12.75 7.40 -5.17
CA LEU A 196 13.58 6.43 -4.42
C LEU A 196 14.46 5.58 -5.37
N TYR A 197 13.98 5.28 -6.58
CA TYR A 197 14.79 4.70 -7.67
C TYR A 197 15.97 5.60 -8.06
N CYS A 198 15.71 6.89 -8.28
CA CYS A 198 16.74 7.88 -8.58
C CYS A 198 17.76 8.02 -7.44
N PHE A 199 17.30 8.12 -6.18
CA PHE A 199 18.17 8.11 -5.01
C PHE A 199 19.05 6.84 -4.94
N ALA A 200 18.46 5.67 -5.19
CA ALA A 200 19.20 4.41 -5.22
C ALA A 200 20.25 4.37 -6.33
N HIS A 201 19.96 4.95 -7.50
CA HIS A 201 20.93 5.11 -8.58
C HIS A 201 22.10 6.01 -8.17
N LEU A 202 21.81 7.25 -7.73
CA LEU A 202 22.81 8.25 -7.29
C LEU A 202 23.70 7.77 -6.13
N ARG A 203 23.21 6.85 -5.30
CA ARG A 203 23.93 6.30 -4.14
C ARG A 203 24.45 4.86 -4.38
N LEU A 204 24.39 4.37 -5.62
CA LEU A 204 24.88 3.06 -6.06
C LEU A 204 24.32 1.87 -5.24
N ILE A 205 23.03 1.95 -4.90
CA ILE A 205 22.27 0.96 -4.13
C ILE A 205 21.46 0.08 -5.10
N GLU A 206 22.13 -0.67 -5.98
CA GLU A 206 21.46 -1.44 -7.05
C GLU A 206 20.31 -2.36 -6.56
N PRO A 207 20.37 -3.05 -5.39
CA PRO A 207 19.23 -3.84 -4.93
C PRO A 207 18.00 -3.02 -4.55
N LEU A 208 18.19 -1.76 -4.10
CA LEU A 208 17.08 -0.82 -3.87
C LEU A 208 16.57 -0.23 -5.20
N ARG A 209 17.45 0.02 -6.18
CA ARG A 209 17.07 0.44 -7.54
C ARG A 209 16.21 -0.63 -8.23
N ALA A 210 16.58 -1.91 -8.11
CA ALA A 210 15.78 -3.03 -8.58
C ALA A 210 14.43 -3.14 -7.84
N LEU A 211 14.43 -3.06 -6.51
CA LEU A 211 13.23 -3.15 -5.67
C LEU A 211 12.23 -2.00 -5.92
N THR A 212 12.72 -0.78 -6.11
CA THR A 212 11.87 0.39 -6.40
C THR A 212 11.22 0.31 -7.77
N LEU A 213 11.93 -0.23 -8.78
CA LEU A 213 11.37 -0.51 -10.09
C LEU A 213 10.33 -1.64 -10.04
N ASP A 214 10.62 -2.73 -9.32
CA ASP A 214 9.67 -3.84 -9.10
C ASP A 214 8.37 -3.36 -8.43
N LYS A 215 8.46 -2.54 -7.37
CA LYS A 215 7.26 -1.98 -6.73
C LYS A 215 6.54 -0.96 -7.60
N LEU A 216 7.24 -0.15 -8.39
CA LEU A 216 6.59 0.74 -9.37
C LEU A 216 5.84 -0.07 -10.43
N HIS A 217 6.48 -1.08 -11.01
CA HIS A 217 5.86 -1.98 -11.98
C HIS A 217 4.63 -2.70 -11.40
N LYS A 218 4.74 -3.27 -10.19
CA LYS A 218 3.60 -3.87 -9.48
C LYS A 218 2.50 -2.86 -9.15
N THR A 219 2.84 -1.60 -8.88
CA THR A 219 1.84 -0.54 -8.68
C THR A 219 1.09 -0.29 -9.99
N LEU A 220 1.81 -0.10 -11.10
CA LEU A 220 1.24 0.12 -12.43
C LEU A 220 0.39 -1.07 -12.93
N MET A 221 0.86 -2.31 -12.73
CA MET A 221 0.10 -3.55 -13.05
C MET A 221 -1.24 -3.65 -12.30
N ASN A 222 -1.35 -3.03 -11.13
CA ASN A 222 -2.55 -3.00 -10.31
C ASN A 222 -3.27 -1.64 -10.35
N PHE A 223 -2.85 -0.72 -11.23
CA PHE A 223 -3.44 0.62 -11.34
C PHE A 223 -4.61 0.61 -12.31
N ASN A 224 -5.81 0.81 -11.76
CA ASN A 224 -7.05 0.98 -12.51
C ASN A 224 -7.07 2.39 -13.11
N LEU A 225 -6.69 2.50 -14.38
CA LEU A 225 -6.54 3.78 -15.05
C LEU A 225 -7.89 4.41 -15.42
N PHE A 226 -8.48 5.12 -14.46
CA PHE A 226 -9.59 6.03 -14.75
C PHE A 226 -9.11 7.21 -15.61
N THR A 227 -9.93 7.69 -16.54
CA THR A 227 -9.59 8.85 -17.40
C THR A 227 -9.22 10.11 -16.59
N ALA A 228 -9.80 10.27 -15.39
CA ALA A 228 -9.49 11.35 -14.46
C ALA A 228 -8.11 11.24 -13.77
N ARG A 229 -7.42 10.11 -13.91
CA ARG A 229 -6.10 9.77 -13.33
C ARG A 229 -4.99 9.61 -14.38
N VAL A 230 -5.24 9.96 -15.64
CA VAL A 230 -4.20 9.99 -16.70
C VAL A 230 -3.11 11.04 -16.38
N GLY A 231 -3.46 12.09 -15.63
CA GLY A 231 -2.49 13.08 -15.13
C GLY A 231 -1.38 12.45 -14.27
N ASP A 232 -1.71 11.47 -13.45
CA ASP A 232 -0.81 10.75 -12.54
C ASP A 232 0.31 10.02 -13.32
N ILE A 233 -0.02 9.50 -14.51
CA ILE A 233 0.91 8.86 -15.44
C ILE A 233 1.74 9.90 -16.20
N ILE A 234 1.14 11.03 -16.57
CA ILE A 234 1.86 12.15 -17.21
C ILE A 234 2.89 12.75 -16.25
N GLU A 235 2.58 12.86 -14.95
CA GLU A 235 3.55 13.31 -13.94
C GLU A 235 4.71 12.32 -13.76
N LEU A 236 4.43 11.01 -13.74
CA LEU A 236 5.47 9.98 -13.73
C LEU A 236 6.37 10.05 -14.98
N ALA A 237 5.78 10.24 -16.17
CA ALA A 237 6.54 10.40 -17.41
C ALA A 237 7.39 11.68 -17.42
N ARG A 238 6.82 12.82 -17.00
CA ARG A 238 7.56 14.07 -16.82
C ARG A 238 8.72 13.89 -15.85
N PHE A 239 8.55 13.19 -14.74
CA PHE A 239 9.65 12.91 -13.81
C PHE A 239 10.76 12.06 -14.44
N ALA A 240 10.43 10.96 -15.10
CA ALA A 240 11.41 10.05 -15.71
C ALA A 240 12.24 10.70 -16.84
N TYR A 241 11.71 11.76 -17.47
CA TYR A 241 12.32 12.45 -18.61
C TYR A 241 12.83 13.87 -18.34
N SER A 242 12.47 14.49 -17.21
CA SER A 242 12.94 15.83 -16.82
C SER A 242 13.98 15.81 -15.69
N ASN A 243 14.25 14.64 -15.11
CA ASN A 243 15.20 14.48 -14.02
C ASN A 243 16.63 14.27 -14.57
N ALA A 244 17.51 15.24 -14.33
CA ALA A 244 18.91 15.23 -14.77
C ALA A 244 19.81 14.22 -14.01
N ASP A 245 19.32 13.66 -12.90
CA ASP A 245 20.01 12.63 -12.11
C ASP A 245 19.77 11.20 -12.64
N LEU A 246 18.93 11.04 -13.68
CA LEU A 246 18.72 9.79 -14.40
C LEU A 246 19.55 9.77 -15.69
N PRO A 247 20.15 8.64 -16.08
CA PRO A 247 20.97 8.58 -17.27
C PRO A 247 20.14 8.75 -18.55
N ASP A 248 20.60 9.63 -19.43
CA ASP A 248 20.05 9.81 -20.77
C ASP A 248 20.26 8.58 -21.67
N ARG A 249 19.60 8.59 -22.83
CA ARG A 249 19.73 7.49 -23.80
C ARG A 249 21.18 7.34 -24.26
N LYS A 250 21.68 6.11 -24.19
CA LYS A 250 23.03 5.73 -24.62
C LYS A 250 23.16 5.78 -26.14
N ASP A 251 24.40 5.81 -26.63
CA ASP A 251 24.74 5.83 -28.07
C ASP A 251 24.15 4.63 -28.86
N ASP A 252 23.91 3.50 -28.19
CA ASP A 252 23.28 2.30 -28.78
C ASP A 252 21.74 2.38 -28.86
N GLY A 253 21.14 3.45 -28.35
CA GLY A 253 19.69 3.65 -28.28
C GLY A 253 19.03 3.16 -27.00
N THR A 254 19.76 2.55 -26.07
CA THR A 254 19.22 2.06 -24.80
C THR A 254 18.87 3.21 -23.86
N ILE A 255 17.63 3.21 -23.36
CA ILE A 255 17.15 4.09 -22.29
C ILE A 255 17.24 3.42 -20.92
N ASP A 256 17.18 4.22 -19.85
CA ASP A 256 17.08 3.73 -18.47
C ASP A 256 15.81 2.89 -18.23
N ASP A 257 15.89 1.95 -17.29
CA ASP A 257 14.82 0.99 -16.99
C ASP A 257 13.52 1.68 -16.50
N LEU A 258 13.64 2.82 -15.79
CA LEU A 258 12.47 3.63 -15.39
C LEU A 258 11.83 4.32 -16.60
N ARG A 259 12.64 4.94 -17.48
CA ARG A 259 12.14 5.54 -18.73
C ARG A 259 11.43 4.48 -19.59
N LYS A 260 12.00 3.28 -19.67
CA LYS A 260 11.44 2.13 -20.41
C LYS A 260 10.09 1.69 -19.83
N LEU A 261 10.02 1.39 -18.53
CA LEU A 261 8.80 0.92 -17.86
C LEU A 261 7.62 1.88 -18.07
N VAL A 262 7.89 3.19 -18.03
CA VAL A 262 6.86 4.21 -18.25
C VAL A 262 6.36 4.23 -19.70
N VAL A 263 7.26 4.10 -20.68
CA VAL A 263 6.85 4.02 -22.10
C VAL A 263 6.08 2.74 -22.40
N GLU A 264 6.51 1.60 -21.84
CA GLU A 264 5.78 0.31 -21.94
C GLU A 264 4.35 0.44 -21.38
N TYR A 265 4.19 1.01 -20.17
CA TYR A 265 2.86 1.20 -19.58
C TYR A 265 1.98 2.17 -20.40
N VAL A 266 2.55 3.28 -20.88
CA VAL A 266 1.80 4.24 -21.71
C VAL A 266 1.34 3.63 -23.04
N LEU A 267 2.11 2.69 -23.60
CA LEU A 267 1.71 1.94 -24.79
C LEU A 267 0.63 0.88 -24.51
N CYS A 268 0.71 0.16 -23.38
CA CYS A 268 -0.34 -0.76 -22.96
C CYS A 268 -1.70 -0.05 -22.77
N GLU A 269 -1.69 1.13 -22.17
CA GLU A 269 -2.90 1.91 -21.85
C GLU A 269 -3.22 3.02 -22.87
N ILE A 270 -2.63 2.95 -24.08
CA ILE A 270 -2.72 4.04 -25.07
C ILE A 270 -4.16 4.33 -25.51
N ASP A 271 -5.05 3.34 -25.45
CA ASP A 271 -6.48 3.51 -25.73
C ASP A 271 -7.18 4.43 -24.71
N THR A 272 -6.70 4.49 -23.47
CA THR A 272 -7.22 5.42 -22.44
C THR A 272 -6.43 6.73 -22.43
N ILE A 273 -5.09 6.63 -22.50
CA ILE A 273 -4.18 7.77 -22.38
C ILE A 273 -4.23 8.67 -23.62
N GLY A 274 -4.20 8.09 -24.82
CA GLY A 274 -4.21 8.81 -26.09
C GLY A 274 -5.52 9.57 -26.39
N LYS A 275 -6.59 9.30 -25.63
CA LYS A 275 -7.86 10.04 -25.69
C LYS A 275 -7.91 11.25 -24.73
N CYS A 276 -6.82 11.54 -24.00
CA CYS A 276 -6.77 12.62 -23.02
C CYS A 276 -6.07 13.87 -23.57
N ASP A 277 -6.75 15.02 -23.61
CA ASP A 277 -6.19 16.32 -24.03
C ASP A 277 -4.91 16.72 -23.28
N ALA A 278 -4.76 16.29 -22.02
CA ALA A 278 -3.55 16.55 -21.23
C ALA A 278 -2.34 15.74 -21.73
N PHE A 279 -2.57 14.53 -22.24
CA PHE A 279 -1.52 13.71 -22.86
C PHE A 279 -1.18 14.24 -24.26
N VAL A 280 -2.17 14.67 -25.04
CA VAL A 280 -1.94 15.32 -26.35
C VAL A 280 -1.01 16.54 -26.18
N LYS A 281 -1.29 17.41 -25.21
CA LYS A 281 -0.42 18.56 -24.89
C LYS A 281 0.98 18.14 -24.43
N TYR A 282 1.11 17.07 -23.66
CA TYR A 282 2.41 16.53 -23.28
C TYR A 282 3.20 15.95 -24.47
N MET A 283 2.52 15.44 -25.51
CA MET A 283 3.15 15.07 -26.78
C MET A 283 3.51 16.30 -27.63
N GLU A 284 2.77 17.41 -27.52
CA GLU A 284 3.09 18.71 -28.14
C GLU A 284 4.28 19.41 -27.45
N ASP A 285 4.47 19.23 -26.14
CA ASP A 285 5.67 19.66 -25.39
C ASP A 285 6.96 19.03 -25.97
N GLY A 286 6.87 17.83 -26.54
CA GLY A 286 7.94 17.16 -27.29
C GLY A 286 8.98 16.44 -26.42
N GLY A 287 10.26 16.64 -26.75
CA GLY A 287 11.39 16.05 -26.01
C GLY A 287 11.64 14.56 -26.28
N GLU A 288 12.54 13.98 -25.46
CA GLU A 288 13.03 12.59 -25.53
C GLU A 288 11.89 11.54 -25.49
N PHE A 289 10.89 11.76 -24.62
CA PHE A 289 9.76 10.86 -24.39
C PHE A 289 9.02 10.50 -25.68
N VAL A 290 8.72 11.51 -26.50
CA VAL A 290 8.01 11.32 -27.79
C VAL A 290 8.85 10.46 -28.75
N GLY A 291 10.17 10.61 -28.72
CA GLY A 291 11.10 9.80 -29.51
C GLY A 291 11.15 8.34 -29.06
N ASP A 292 11.18 8.08 -27.75
CA ASP A 292 11.18 6.72 -27.20
C ASP A 292 9.83 6.02 -27.38
N PHE A 293 8.72 6.73 -27.11
CA PHE A 293 7.37 6.29 -27.38
C PHE A 293 7.21 5.82 -28.84
N TRP A 294 7.51 6.68 -29.82
CA TRP A 294 7.39 6.28 -31.23
C TRP A 294 8.44 5.26 -31.68
N ARG A 295 9.62 5.19 -31.05
CA ARG A 295 10.58 4.14 -31.38
C ARG A 295 10.06 2.76 -31.00
N MET A 296 9.48 2.61 -29.80
CA MET A 296 8.89 1.37 -29.29
C MET A 296 7.53 1.05 -29.92
N ALA A 297 6.67 2.05 -30.16
CA ALA A 297 5.33 1.85 -30.73
C ALA A 297 5.35 1.12 -32.09
N ARG A 298 6.39 1.35 -32.90
CA ARG A 298 6.56 0.70 -34.22
C ARG A 298 6.75 -0.82 -34.14
N ASP A 299 7.12 -1.35 -32.99
CA ASP A 299 7.28 -2.80 -32.79
C ASP A 299 5.93 -3.48 -32.47
N TYR A 300 4.85 -2.70 -32.25
CA TYR A 300 3.52 -3.18 -31.84
C TYR A 300 2.35 -2.67 -32.70
N ILE A 301 2.55 -1.64 -33.53
CA ILE A 301 1.51 -1.01 -34.37
C ILE A 301 1.80 -1.28 -35.87
N VAL A 302 1.80 -2.57 -36.25
CA VAL A 302 2.04 -3.07 -37.63
C VAL A 302 0.89 -3.97 -38.08
#